data_AF-A0A4Y9IWV1-F1
#
_entry.id   AF-A0A4Y9IWV1-F1
#
_cell.length_a   1.000
_cell.length_b   1.000
_cell.length_c   1.000
_cell.angle_alpha   90.00
_cell.angle_beta   90.00
_cell.angle_gamma   90.00
#
_symmetry.space_group_name_H-M   'P 1'
#
loop_
_entity.id
_entity.type
_entity.pdbx_description
1 polymer ?
#
loop_
_entity_poly.entity_id
_entity_poly.type
_entity_poly.pdbx_seq_one_letter_code
_entity_poly.pdbx_strand_id
1 'polypeptide(L)'
;MSVILLISGIVALVAGFVAILRPYIPGAVLAYAGLWLLKWSGELHPSVELLASWGAIVAVVVVIDIMLPSGVTRATNGMTYMGVGGLVGLFVGMTGFSLAWVVIGAAAGVFLGSVAYARTPGGRALDFPSSRFFQYLCAKGLPAVVTLGITGIAILLAVMEHYPGFALSQL
;
A
#
# COMPACT_ATOMS: atom_id res chain seq x y z
N MET A 1 6.81 4.94 26.97
CA MET A 1 6.07 5.76 25.97
C MET A 1 6.37 5.29 24.55
N SER A 2 7.64 5.08 24.20
CA SER A 2 8.08 4.61 22.88
C SER A 2 7.48 3.25 22.46
N VAL A 3 7.47 2.26 23.36
CA VAL A 3 6.94 0.90 23.07
C VAL A 3 5.44 0.92 22.70
N ILE A 4 4.64 1.76 23.35
CA ILE A 4 3.21 1.87 23.05
C ILE A 4 3.00 2.45 21.64
N LEU A 5 3.80 3.45 21.26
CA LEU A 5 3.78 4.07 19.92
C LEU A 5 4.27 3.10 18.84
N LEU A 6 5.28 2.28 19.15
CA LEU A 6 5.76 1.22 18.25
C LEU A 6 4.63 0.21 17.98
N ILE A 7 4.03 -0.35 19.05
CA ILE A 7 2.96 -1.34 18.92
C ILE A 7 1.77 -0.74 18.17
N SER A 8 1.35 0.48 18.49
CA SER A 8 0.24 1.13 17.79
C SER A 8 0.56 1.43 16.33
N GLY A 9 1.80 1.80 16.01
CA GLY A 9 2.28 1.98 14.64
C GLY A 9 2.22 0.68 13.82
N ILE A 10 2.71 -0.43 14.38
CA ILE A 10 2.64 -1.75 13.75
C ILE A 10 1.18 -2.18 13.54
N VAL A 11 0.33 -2.01 14.57
CA VAL A 11 -1.11 -2.32 14.46
C VAL A 11 -1.77 -1.46 13.38
N ALA A 12 -1.41 -0.18 13.25
CA ALA A 12 -1.94 0.70 12.22
C ALA A 12 -1.52 0.27 10.80
N LEU A 13 -0.28 -0.19 10.61
CA LEU A 13 0.17 -0.76 9.33
C LEU A 13 -0.59 -2.05 8.98
N VAL A 14 -0.74 -2.96 9.95
CA VAL A 14 -1.51 -4.20 9.75
C VAL A 14 -2.98 -3.90 9.47
N ALA A 15 -3.57 -2.94 10.20
CA ALA A 15 -4.94 -2.48 9.96
C ALA A 15 -5.10 -1.85 8.56
N GLY A 16 -4.10 -1.08 8.10
CA GLY A 16 -4.02 -0.55 6.74
C GLY A 16 -4.02 -1.66 5.70
N PHE A 17 -3.20 -2.70 5.88
CA PHE A 17 -3.19 -3.87 5.00
C PHE A 17 -4.55 -4.59 4.98
N VAL A 18 -5.16 -4.82 6.14
CA VAL A 18 -6.49 -5.45 6.23
C VAL A 18 -7.57 -4.57 5.58
N ALA A 19 -7.44 -3.25 5.65
CA ALA A 19 -8.34 -2.31 4.98
C ALA A 19 -8.31 -2.42 3.45
N ILE A 20 -7.25 -2.96 2.84
CA ILE A 20 -7.25 -3.30 1.41
C ILE A 20 -8.32 -4.34 1.11
N LEU A 21 -8.52 -5.32 1.99
CA LEU A 21 -9.57 -6.34 1.80
C LEU A 21 -10.98 -5.78 2.03
N ARG A 22 -11.08 -4.65 2.73
CA ARG A 22 -12.31 -4.00 3.17
C ARG A 22 -12.28 -2.52 2.77
N PRO A 23 -12.54 -2.20 1.50
CA PRO A 23 -12.23 -0.90 0.91
C PRO A 23 -13.23 0.21 1.29
N TYR A 24 -13.96 0.04 2.41
CA TYR A 24 -14.70 1.10 3.08
C TYR A 24 -13.82 1.87 4.07
N ILE A 25 -12.71 1.28 4.51
CA ILE A 25 -11.73 1.94 5.37
C ILE A 25 -10.62 2.48 4.48
N PRO A 26 -10.25 3.76 4.60
CA PRO A 26 -9.14 4.33 3.84
C PRO A 26 -7.82 3.76 4.36
N GLY A 27 -7.39 2.61 3.81
CA GLY A 27 -6.18 1.90 4.23
C GLY A 27 -4.92 2.77 4.13
N ALA A 28 -4.84 3.65 3.14
CA ALA A 28 -3.71 4.56 2.94
C ALA A 28 -3.54 5.54 4.12
N VAL A 29 -4.66 6.02 4.70
CA VAL A 29 -4.63 6.91 5.86
C VAL A 29 -4.16 6.17 7.10
N LEU A 30 -4.62 4.93 7.31
CA LEU A 30 -4.16 4.09 8.42
C LEU A 30 -2.67 3.76 8.31
N ALA A 31 -2.20 3.39 7.12
CA ALA A 31 -0.79 3.11 6.90
C ALA A 31 0.09 4.35 7.13
N TYR A 32 -0.37 5.52 6.66
CA TYR A 32 0.34 6.78 6.87
C TYR A 32 0.37 7.20 8.35
N ALA A 33 -0.74 7.03 9.06
CA ALA A 33 -0.78 7.25 10.51
C ALA A 33 0.18 6.30 11.24
N GLY A 34 0.27 5.04 10.81
CA GLY A 34 1.24 4.08 11.31
C GLY A 34 2.68 4.54 11.14
N LEU A 35 3.03 5.08 9.97
CA LEU A 35 4.36 5.65 9.70
C LEU A 35 4.68 6.84 10.62
N TRP A 36 3.71 7.71 10.91
CA TRP A 36 3.89 8.81 11.87
C TRP A 36 4.06 8.33 13.31
N LEU A 37 3.29 7.33 13.74
CA LEU A 37 3.42 6.72 15.06
C LEU A 37 4.80 6.08 15.25
N LEU A 38 5.29 5.40 14.21
CA LEU A 38 6.64 4.83 14.20
C LEU A 38 7.72 5.92 14.26
N LYS A 39 7.56 7.03 13.52
CA LYS A 39 8.46 8.18 13.65
C LYS A 39 8.50 8.75 15.07
N TRP A 40 7.33 8.92 15.70
CA TRP A 40 7.25 9.43 17.08
C TRP A 40 7.73 8.43 18.13
N SER A 41 7.73 7.13 17.82
CA SER A 41 8.32 6.11 18.69
C SER A 41 9.84 6.24 18.79
N GLY A 42 10.49 6.88 17.82
CA GLY A 42 11.95 7.05 17.74
C GLY A 42 12.70 5.84 17.16
N GLU A 43 11.97 4.79 16.75
CA GLU A 43 12.51 3.56 16.17
C GLU A 43 12.74 3.67 14.66
N LEU A 44 12.13 4.69 14.04
CA LEU A 44 12.19 4.94 12.62
C LEU A 44 12.44 6.43 12.37
N HIS A 45 13.43 6.75 11.53
CA HIS A 45 13.76 8.13 11.18
C HIS A 45 13.46 8.46 9.71
N PRO A 46 12.18 8.42 9.27
CA PRO A 46 11.84 8.79 7.90
C PRO A 46 12.11 10.28 7.66
N SER A 47 12.65 10.61 6.48
CA SER A 47 12.91 11.99 6.10
C SER A 47 11.62 12.80 5.99
N VAL A 48 11.71 14.11 6.24
CA VAL A 48 10.56 15.02 6.15
C VAL A 48 10.01 15.08 4.72
N GLU A 49 10.90 15.04 3.73
CA GLU A 49 10.54 15.00 2.30
C GLU A 49 9.74 13.74 1.93
N LEU A 50 10.13 12.58 2.50
CA LEU A 50 9.40 11.33 2.32
C LEU A 50 8.00 11.42 2.94
N LEU A 51 7.87 11.94 4.17
CA LEU A 51 6.55 12.11 4.78
C LEU A 51 5.68 13.08 3.99
N ALA A 52 6.23 14.22 3.55
CA ALA A 52 5.48 15.22 2.80
C ALA A 52 4.99 14.68 1.45
N SER A 53 5.84 13.99 0.70
CA SER A 53 5.49 13.40 -0.60
C SER A 53 4.41 12.31 -0.46
N TRP A 54 4.57 11.38 0.49
CA TRP A 54 3.56 10.36 0.74
C TRP A 54 2.27 10.92 1.33
N GLY A 55 2.33 11.96 2.16
CA GLY A 55 1.16 12.69 2.63
C GLY A 55 0.34 13.30 1.50
N ALA A 56 1.01 13.88 0.49
CA ALA A 56 0.34 14.39 -0.71
C ALA A 56 -0.33 13.27 -1.52
N ILE A 57 0.36 12.13 -1.69
CA ILE A 57 -0.22 10.96 -2.38
C ILE A 57 -1.45 10.44 -1.63
N VAL A 58 -1.37 10.29 -0.31
CA VAL A 58 -2.51 9.86 0.54
C VAL A 58 -3.68 10.83 0.40
N ALA A 59 -3.43 12.14 0.38
CA ALA A 59 -4.48 13.12 0.16
C ALA A 59 -5.17 12.93 -1.19
N VAL A 60 -4.43 12.67 -2.27
CA VAL A 60 -4.99 12.36 -3.59
C VAL A 60 -5.84 11.09 -3.55
N VAL A 61 -5.37 10.03 -2.90
CA VAL A 61 -6.14 8.78 -2.73
C VAL A 61 -7.46 9.04 -2.02
N VAL A 62 -7.44 9.82 -0.93
CA VAL A 62 -8.64 10.16 -0.16
C VAL A 62 -9.62 10.97 -1.00
N VAL A 63 -9.14 11.92 -1.81
CA VAL A 63 -10.00 12.69 -2.73
C VAL A 63 -10.65 11.76 -3.75
N ILE A 64 -9.90 10.83 -4.34
CA ILE A 64 -10.44 9.82 -5.27
C ILE A 64 -11.53 8.99 -4.58
N ASP A 65 -11.27 8.49 -3.37
CA ASP A 65 -12.22 7.69 -2.57
C ASP A 65 -13.51 8.44 -2.24
N ILE A 66 -13.43 9.75 -1.96
CA ILE A 66 -14.60 10.59 -1.69
C ILE A 66 -15.42 10.85 -2.96
N MET A 67 -14.77 10.96 -4.12
CA MET A 67 -15.45 11.19 -5.40
C MET A 67 -16.08 9.93 -5.99
N LEU A 68 -15.71 8.75 -5.50
CA LEU A 68 -16.22 7.47 -5.99
C LEU A 68 -17.71 7.26 -5.61
N PRO A 69 -18.55 6.80 -6.55
CA PRO A 69 -19.93 6.46 -6.24
C PRO A 69 -20.00 5.26 -5.29
N SER A 70 -20.99 5.26 -4.41
CA SER A 70 -21.15 4.27 -3.32
C SER A 70 -21.12 2.81 -3.79
N GLY A 71 -21.60 2.53 -5.00
CA GLY A 71 -21.54 1.20 -5.62
C GLY A 71 -20.12 0.72 -5.88
N VAL A 72 -19.20 1.60 -6.28
CA VAL A 72 -17.78 1.26 -6.48
C VAL A 72 -17.05 1.26 -5.14
N THR A 73 -17.38 2.18 -4.23
CA THR A 73 -16.76 2.23 -2.90
C THR A 73 -16.96 0.93 -2.12
N ARG A 74 -18.14 0.32 -2.21
CA ARG A 74 -18.49 -0.93 -1.52
C ARG A 74 -18.12 -2.20 -2.29
N ALA A 75 -17.69 -2.08 -3.54
CA ALA A 75 -17.30 -3.24 -4.32
C ALA A 75 -16.05 -3.90 -3.72
N THR A 76 -16.14 -5.19 -3.46
CA THR A 76 -15.06 -6.03 -2.93
C THR A 76 -14.50 -7.00 -3.97
N ASN A 77 -14.95 -6.87 -5.22
CA ASN A 77 -14.56 -7.72 -6.33
C ASN A 77 -13.05 -7.70 -6.52
N GLY A 78 -12.38 -8.85 -6.37
CA GLY A 78 -10.95 -8.98 -6.62
C GLY A 78 -10.03 -8.30 -5.60
N MET A 79 -10.54 -7.72 -4.50
CA MET A 79 -9.69 -7.05 -3.50
C MET A 79 -8.70 -8.01 -2.84
N THR A 80 -9.09 -9.26 -2.62
CA THR A 80 -8.20 -10.31 -2.10
C THR A 80 -7.07 -10.62 -3.06
N TYR A 81 -7.35 -10.72 -4.36
CA TYR A 81 -6.35 -10.98 -5.39
C TYR A 81 -5.40 -9.78 -5.54
N MET A 82 -5.92 -8.55 -5.52
CA MET A 82 -5.11 -7.33 -5.52
C MET A 82 -4.23 -7.24 -4.27
N GLY A 83 -4.78 -7.52 -3.09
CA GLY A 83 -4.05 -7.48 -1.82
C GLY A 83 -2.94 -8.54 -1.74
N VAL A 84 -3.24 -9.79 -2.09
CA VAL A 84 -2.25 -10.89 -2.11
C VAL A 84 -1.20 -10.65 -3.19
N GLY A 85 -1.61 -10.32 -4.42
CA GLY A 85 -0.70 -10.01 -5.51
C GLY A 85 0.21 -8.85 -5.16
N GLY A 86 -0.36 -7.77 -4.60
CA GLY A 86 0.39 -6.61 -4.13
C GLY A 86 1.36 -6.93 -2.99
N LEU A 87 0.97 -7.78 -2.04
CA LEU A 87 1.84 -8.20 -0.94
C LEU A 87 3.04 -9.02 -1.47
N VAL A 88 2.79 -9.98 -2.36
CA VAL A 88 3.87 -10.75 -3.01
C VAL A 88 4.78 -9.81 -3.81
N GLY A 89 4.18 -8.90 -4.58
CA GLY A 89 4.91 -7.89 -5.34
C GLY A 89 5.75 -6.95 -4.47
N LEU A 90 5.25 -6.56 -3.29
CA LEU A 90 5.97 -5.76 -2.31
C LEU A 90 7.23 -6.49 -1.84
N PHE A 91 7.11 -7.75 -1.44
CA PHE A 91 8.27 -8.53 -0.97
C PHE A 91 9.29 -8.78 -2.09
N VAL A 92 8.84 -9.00 -3.31
CA VAL A 92 9.72 -9.07 -4.48
C VAL A 92 10.38 -7.70 -4.73
N GLY A 93 9.64 -6.60 -4.61
CA GLY A 93 10.17 -5.25 -4.77
C GLY A 93 11.23 -4.89 -3.73
N MET A 94 11.11 -5.41 -2.51
CA MET A 94 12.11 -5.21 -1.46
C MET A 94 13.48 -5.79 -1.81
N THR A 95 13.58 -6.77 -2.71
CA THR A 95 14.89 -7.31 -3.13
C THR A 95 15.71 -6.30 -3.95
N GLY A 96 15.07 -5.24 -4.45
CA GLY A 96 15.76 -4.13 -5.12
C GLY A 96 16.36 -3.11 -4.16
N PHE A 97 16.17 -3.28 -2.83
CA PHE A 97 16.72 -2.43 -1.76
C PHE A 97 16.54 -0.91 -1.93
N SER A 98 15.49 -0.51 -2.64
CA SER A 98 15.15 0.89 -2.86
C SER A 98 13.64 1.10 -2.84
N LEU A 99 13.23 2.27 -2.37
CA LEU A 99 11.83 2.63 -2.21
C LEU A 99 11.07 2.55 -3.53
N ALA A 100 11.73 2.88 -4.65
CA ALA A 100 11.12 2.78 -5.98
C ALA A 100 10.75 1.33 -6.32
N TRP A 101 11.64 0.38 -6.04
CA TRP A 101 11.41 -1.04 -6.32
C TRP A 101 10.28 -1.62 -5.46
N VAL A 102 10.16 -1.20 -4.20
CA VAL A 102 9.04 -1.59 -3.32
C VAL A 102 7.70 -1.17 -3.93
N VAL A 103 7.60 0.10 -4.38
CA VAL A 103 6.36 0.64 -4.96
C VAL A 103 6.05 -0.01 -6.30
N ILE A 104 7.06 -0.14 -7.18
CA ILE A 104 6.91 -0.79 -8.48
C ILE A 104 6.49 -2.25 -8.32
N GLY A 105 7.12 -2.98 -7.39
CA GLY A 105 6.78 -4.35 -7.06
C GLY A 105 5.34 -4.48 -6.57
N ALA A 106 4.93 -3.65 -5.61
CA ALA A 106 3.55 -3.62 -5.13
C ALA A 106 2.55 -3.27 -6.25
N ALA A 107 2.87 -2.30 -7.11
CA ALA A 107 2.04 -1.91 -8.25
C ALA A 107 1.89 -3.04 -9.28
N ALA A 108 2.99 -3.68 -9.66
CA ALA A 108 2.98 -4.83 -10.55
C ALA A 108 2.20 -5.99 -9.93
N GLY A 109 2.38 -6.23 -8.63
CA GLY A 109 1.65 -7.26 -7.88
C GLY A 109 0.14 -7.02 -7.86
N VAL A 110 -0.30 -5.80 -7.55
CA VAL A 110 -1.73 -5.42 -7.57
C VAL A 110 -2.31 -5.56 -8.98
N PHE A 111 -1.58 -5.10 -9.99
CA PHE A 111 -1.99 -5.23 -11.39
C PHE A 111 -2.15 -6.70 -11.79
N LEU A 112 -1.13 -7.53 -11.58
CA LEU A 112 -1.17 -8.95 -11.91
C LEU A 112 -2.25 -9.69 -11.11
N GLY A 113 -2.44 -9.35 -9.84
CA GLY A 113 -3.53 -9.85 -9.01
C GLY A 113 -4.91 -9.49 -9.59
N SER A 114 -5.10 -8.26 -10.03
CA SER A 114 -6.35 -7.85 -10.67
C SER A 114 -6.61 -8.57 -12.01
N VAL A 115 -5.56 -8.81 -12.82
CA VAL A 115 -5.66 -9.58 -14.06
C VAL A 115 -6.00 -11.03 -13.77
N ALA A 116 -5.37 -11.64 -12.75
CA ALA A 116 -5.69 -12.99 -12.30
C ALA A 116 -7.17 -13.10 -11.87
N TYR A 117 -7.68 -12.11 -11.13
CA TYR A 117 -9.09 -12.06 -10.76
C TYR A 117 -10.01 -11.97 -11.98
N ALA A 118 -9.69 -11.13 -12.97
CA ALA A 118 -10.48 -10.97 -14.19
C ALA A 118 -10.67 -12.30 -14.96
N ARG A 119 -9.72 -13.25 -14.83
CA ARG A 119 -9.80 -14.58 -15.42
C ARG A 119 -10.67 -15.58 -14.63
N THR A 120 -11.13 -15.22 -13.43
CA THR A 120 -12.00 -16.08 -12.61
C THR A 120 -13.48 -15.92 -13.00
N PRO A 121 -14.35 -16.91 -12.70
CA PRO A 121 -15.78 -16.81 -12.97
C PRO A 121 -16.45 -15.57 -12.36
N GLY A 122 -16.00 -15.14 -11.16
CA GLY A 122 -16.47 -13.93 -10.48
C GLY A 122 -15.88 -12.61 -11.02
N GLY A 123 -14.81 -12.70 -11.82
CA GLY A 123 -14.14 -11.56 -12.44
C GLY A 123 -14.69 -11.13 -13.79
N ARG A 124 -15.64 -11.87 -14.38
CA ARG A 124 -16.22 -11.57 -15.72
C ARG A 124 -16.82 -10.17 -15.85
N ALA A 125 -17.29 -9.57 -14.76
CA ALA A 125 -17.79 -8.19 -14.77
C ALA A 125 -16.67 -7.14 -14.97
N LEU A 126 -15.42 -7.53 -14.66
CA LEU A 126 -14.18 -6.76 -14.80
C LEU A 126 -13.24 -7.45 -15.79
N ASP A 127 -13.77 -7.84 -16.95
CA ASP A 127 -12.98 -8.57 -17.94
C ASP A 127 -11.80 -7.73 -18.45
N PHE A 128 -10.70 -8.39 -18.76
CA PHE A 128 -9.46 -7.76 -19.19
C PHE A 128 -9.12 -8.12 -20.64
N PRO A 129 -8.79 -7.13 -21.50
CA PRO A 129 -8.70 -5.68 -21.22
C PRO A 129 -10.04 -4.95 -21.46
N SER A 130 -10.47 -4.10 -20.51
CA SER A 130 -11.65 -3.22 -20.67
C SER A 130 -11.51 -1.90 -19.93
N SER A 131 -12.23 -0.86 -20.36
CA SER A 131 -12.23 0.45 -19.66
C SER A 131 -12.75 0.34 -18.23
N ARG A 132 -13.72 -0.55 -17.97
CA ARG A 132 -14.24 -0.81 -16.62
C ARG A 132 -13.18 -1.41 -15.72
N PHE A 133 -12.36 -2.32 -16.25
CA PHE A 133 -11.22 -2.87 -15.52
C PHE A 133 -10.24 -1.76 -15.10
N PHE A 134 -9.82 -0.89 -16.03
CA PHE A 134 -8.87 0.19 -15.69
C PHE A 134 -9.45 1.22 -14.74
N GLN A 135 -10.72 1.60 -14.90
CA GLN A 135 -11.40 2.48 -13.95
C GLN A 135 -11.47 1.86 -12.56
N TYR A 136 -11.79 0.57 -12.47
CA TYR A 136 -11.83 -0.16 -11.21
C TYR A 136 -10.44 -0.33 -10.59
N LEU A 137 -9.42 -0.61 -11.41
CA LEU A 137 -8.03 -0.68 -10.98
C LEU A 137 -7.54 0.67 -10.44
N CYS A 138 -7.87 1.78 -11.09
CA CYS A 138 -7.57 3.11 -10.56
C CYS A 138 -8.34 3.40 -9.28
N ALA A 139 -9.60 2.99 -9.20
CA ALA A 139 -10.44 3.22 -8.03
C ALA A 139 -10.03 2.41 -6.80
N LYS A 140 -9.57 1.16 -6.98
CA LYS A 140 -9.28 0.22 -5.87
C LYS A 140 -7.84 -0.24 -5.79
N GLY A 141 -7.21 -0.44 -6.94
CA GLY A 141 -5.80 -0.81 -7.03
C GLY A 141 -4.89 0.33 -6.59
N LEU A 142 -5.13 1.57 -6.99
CA LEU A 142 -4.29 2.70 -6.58
C LEU A 142 -4.24 2.91 -5.06
N PRO A 143 -5.38 2.96 -4.32
CA PRO A 143 -5.35 2.96 -2.86
C PRO A 143 -4.60 1.76 -2.26
N ALA A 144 -4.75 0.56 -2.84
CA ALA A 144 -4.06 -0.64 -2.38
C ALA A 144 -2.53 -0.52 -2.57
N VAL A 145 -2.07 -0.04 -3.73
CA VAL A 145 -0.65 0.19 -4.01
C VAL A 145 -0.07 1.23 -3.05
N VAL A 146 -0.78 2.33 -2.78
CA VAL A 146 -0.30 3.35 -1.84
C VAL A 146 -0.20 2.80 -0.43
N THR A 147 -1.20 2.05 0.02
CA THR A 147 -1.22 1.42 1.35
C THR A 147 -0.06 0.44 1.51
N LEU A 148 0.14 -0.43 0.51
CA LEU A 148 1.27 -1.38 0.48
C LEU A 148 2.60 -0.65 0.38
N GLY A 149 2.71 0.39 -0.45
CA GLY A 149 3.92 1.20 -0.60
C GLY A 149 4.38 1.80 0.73
N ILE A 150 3.47 2.45 1.46
CA ILE A 150 3.78 3.01 2.80
C ILE A 150 4.18 1.90 3.77
N THR A 151 3.47 0.78 3.76
CA THR A 151 3.80 -0.38 4.61
C THR A 151 5.19 -0.94 4.28
N GLY A 152 5.50 -1.12 3.01
CA GLY A 152 6.78 -1.62 2.53
C GLY A 152 7.92 -0.65 2.82
N ILE A 153 7.69 0.65 2.73
CA ILE A 153 8.66 1.68 3.13
C ILE A 153 8.93 1.61 4.63
N ALA A 154 7.90 1.50 5.47
CA ALA A 154 8.09 1.36 6.91
C ALA A 154 8.92 0.11 7.25
N ILE A 155 8.66 -1.02 6.58
CA ILE A 155 9.44 -2.25 6.74
C ILE A 155 10.87 -2.05 6.22
N LEU A 156 11.07 -1.48 5.03
CA LEU A 156 12.39 -1.28 4.44
C LEU A 156 13.26 -0.36 5.32
N LEU A 157 12.70 0.74 5.81
CA LEU A 157 13.40 1.63 6.73
C LEU A 157 13.79 0.90 8.03
N ALA A 158 12.90 0.06 8.58
CA ALA A 158 13.19 -0.70 9.79
C ALA A 158 14.33 -1.71 9.55
N VAL A 159 14.36 -2.33 8.37
CA VAL A 159 15.46 -3.21 7.94
C VAL A 159 16.76 -2.42 7.80
N MET A 160 16.76 -1.25 7.15
CA MET A 160 17.97 -0.44 6.98
C MET A 160 18.53 0.07 8.30
N GLU A 161 17.67 0.37 9.26
CA GLU A 161 18.05 0.87 10.59
C GLU A 161 18.68 -0.23 11.46
N HIS A 162 18.21 -1.48 11.34
CA HIS A 162 18.79 -2.65 12.02
C HIS A 162 19.98 -3.27 11.26
N TYR A 163 20.06 -3.08 9.94
CA TYR A 163 21.09 -3.63 9.06
C TYR A 163 21.72 -2.52 8.19
N PRO A 164 22.59 -1.66 8.77
CA PRO A 164 23.17 -0.50 8.08
C PRO A 164 24.07 -0.87 6.89
N GLY A 165 24.46 -2.14 6.74
CA GLY A 165 25.21 -2.63 5.58
C GLY A 165 24.48 -2.45 4.24
N PHE A 166 23.14 -2.36 4.23
CA PHE A 166 22.35 -2.10 3.03
C PHE A 166 22.23 -0.60 2.68
N ALA A 167 22.53 0.30 3.60
CA ALA A 167 22.49 1.75 3.35
C ALA A 167 23.67 2.24 2.49
N LEU A 168 24.80 1.52 2.52
CA LEU A 168 26.03 1.88 1.79
C LEU A 168 25.98 1.61 0.28
N SER A 169 25.02 0.82 -0.21
CA SER A 169 24.83 0.55 -1.65
C SER A 169 23.94 1.59 -2.37
N GLN A 170 23.60 2.69 -1.69
CA GLN A 170 22.71 3.75 -2.21
C GLN A 170 23.39 5.14 -2.19
N LEU A 171 24.67 5.22 -1.83
CA LEU A 171 25.56 6.37 -2.05
C LEU A 171 26.39 6.14 -3.33
#